data_AF-A0A1Y2I7U5-F1
#
_entry.id   AF-A0A1Y2I7U5-F1
#
_cell.length_a   1.000
_cell.length_b   1.000
_cell.length_c   1.000
_cell.angle_alpha   90.00
_cell.angle_beta   90.00
_cell.angle_gamma   90.00
#
_symmetry.space_group_name_H-M   'P 1'
#
loop_
_entity.id
_entity.type
_entity.pdbx_description
1 polymer ?
#
loop_
_entity_poly.entity_id
_entity_poly.type
_entity_poly.pdbx_seq_one_letter_code
_entity_poly.pdbx_strand_id
1 'polypeptide(L)' 'MEASMGKQYQDNLMAMCAAGNHDVSKKHGVCGIICAVLLFPCGLICLFTDVEKRCVRCGARV' A
#
# COMPACT_ATOMS: atom_id res chain seq x y z
N MET A 1 12.40 30.87 -2.46
CA MET A 1 11.88 30.30 -3.73
C MET A 1 11.98 28.77 -3.64
N GLU A 2 11.18 28.13 -2.78
CA GLU A 2 11.25 26.67 -2.57
C GLU A 2 9.88 25.98 -2.71
N ALA A 3 8.79 26.72 -2.48
CA ALA A 3 7.43 26.24 -2.64
C ALA A 3 7.07 25.79 -4.07
N SER A 4 7.75 26.31 -5.10
CA SER A 4 7.49 25.96 -6.51
C SER A 4 8.06 24.59 -6.89
N MET A 5 9.23 24.22 -6.35
CA MET A 5 9.85 22.91 -6.59
C MET A 5 9.02 21.77 -5.99
N GLY A 6 8.47 21.96 -4.78
CA GLY A 6 7.64 20.95 -4.13
C GLY A 6 6.38 20.63 -4.93
N LYS A 7 5.76 21.63 -5.56
CA LYS A 7 4.57 21.45 -6.40
C LYS A 7 4.87 20.73 -7.71
N GLN A 8 5.94 21.12 -8.41
CA GLN A 8 6.40 20.42 -9.62
C GLN A 8 6.77 18.96 -9.33
N TYR A 9 7.38 18.70 -8.18
CA TYR A 9 7.70 17.33 -7.74
C TYR A 9 6.42 16.51 -7.50
N GLN A 10 5.42 17.07 -6.82
CA GLN A 10 4.12 16.40 -6.63
C GLN A 10 3.41 16.11 -7.95
N ASP A 11 3.38 17.06 -8.89
CA ASP A 11 2.77 16.86 -10.21
C ASP A 11 3.46 15.72 -10.99
N ASN A 12 4.80 15.62 -10.90
CA ASN A 12 5.55 14.54 -11.54
C ASN A 12 5.25 13.17 -10.90
N LEU A 13 5.18 13.10 -9.57
CA LEU A 13 4.81 11.86 -8.84
C LEU A 13 3.40 11.38 -9.20
N MET A 14 2.45 12.32 -9.36
CA MET A 14 1.07 12.04 -9.74
C MET A 14 0.99 11.59 -11.21
N ALA A 15 1.75 12.22 -12.11
CA ALA A 15 1.87 11.80 -13.51
C ALA A 15 2.44 10.38 -13.64
N MET A 16 3.42 10.01 -12.82
CA MET A 16 3.94 8.64 -12.76
C MET A 16 2.87 7.63 -12.30
N CYS A 17 2.00 8.01 -11.36
CA CYS A 17 0.88 7.15 -10.96
C CYS A 17 -0.16 7.02 -12.08
N ALA A 18 -0.43 8.09 -12.82
CA ALA A 18 -1.33 8.05 -13.99
C ALA A 18 -0.76 7.21 -15.14
N ALA A 19 0.56 7.14 -15.28
CA ALA A 19 1.25 6.27 -16.23
C ALA A 19 1.30 4.79 -15.79
N GLY A 20 0.72 4.44 -14.63
CA GLY A 20 0.70 3.09 -14.09
C GLY A 20 1.95 2.70 -13.28
N ASN A 21 2.91 3.62 -13.09
CA ASN A 21 4.09 3.38 -12.26
C ASN A 21 3.77 3.63 -10.78
N HIS A 22 2.97 2.73 -10.21
CA HIS A 22 2.53 2.78 -8.82
C HIS A 22 3.60 2.27 -7.86
N ASP A 23 3.93 3.09 -6.86
CA ASP A 23 4.79 2.68 -5.75
C ASP A 23 3.98 1.82 -4.76
N VAL A 24 4.08 0.50 -4.93
CA VAL A 24 3.33 -0.51 -4.17
C VAL A 24 3.91 -0.71 -2.77
N SER A 25 3.11 -0.47 -1.74
CA SER A 25 3.41 -0.87 -0.37
C SER A 25 2.47 -1.97 0.09
N LYS A 26 3.03 -3.00 0.73
CA LYS A 26 2.28 -4.10 1.33
C LYS A 26 1.94 -3.76 2.77
N LYS A 27 0.66 -3.80 3.11
CA LYS A 27 0.19 -3.71 4.50
C LYS A 27 -0.52 -5.01 4.86
N HIS A 28 -0.15 -5.58 6.00
CA HIS A 28 -0.82 -6.74 6.58
C HIS A 28 -2.04 -6.26 7.34
N GLY A 29 -3.21 -6.84 7.08
CA GLY A 29 -4.40 -6.46 7.79
C GLY A 29 -4.37 -6.93 9.25
N VAL A 30 -4.84 -6.07 10.14
CA VAL A 30 -4.89 -6.32 11.59
C VAL A 30 -5.77 -7.53 11.91
N CYS A 31 -6.81 -7.76 11.11
CA CYS A 31 -7.69 -8.93 11.23
C CYS A 31 -6.94 -10.25 10.99
N GLY A 32 -6.11 -10.32 9.95
CA GLY A 32 -5.25 -11.49 9.70
C GLY A 32 -4.30 -11.79 10.85
N ILE A 33 -3.72 -10.77 11.49
CA ILE A 33 -2.84 -10.90 12.65
C ILE A 33 -3.60 -11.48 13.85
N ILE A 34 -4.79 -10.96 14.14
CA ILE A 34 -5.62 -11.43 15.26
C ILE A 34 -6.04 -12.88 15.04
N CYS A 35 -6.48 -13.24 13.83
CA CYS A 35 -6.85 -14.61 13.50
C CYS A 35 -5.65 -15.58 13.53
N ALA A 36 -4.45 -15.14 13.14
CA ALA A 36 -3.23 -15.95 13.25
C ALA A 36 -2.90 -16.34 14.70
N VAL A 37 -3.15 -15.45 15.65
CA VAL A 37 -2.90 -15.70 17.08
C VAL A 37 -3.98 -16.60 17.69
N LEU A 38 -5.25 -16.41 17.32
CA LEU A 38 -6.38 -17.12 17.93
C LEU A 38 -6.66 -18.51 17.32
N LEU A 39 -6.36 -18.73 16.03
CA LEU A 39 -6.68 -19.95 15.30
C LEU A 39 -5.43 -20.61 14.68
N PHE A 40 -4.47 -21.00 15.50
CA PHE A 40 -3.33 -21.80 15.04
C PHE A 40 -3.83 -23.18 14.57
N PRO A 41 -3.57 -23.67 13.32
CA PRO A 41 -2.71 -23.18 12.23
C PRO A 41 -3.43 -22.46 11.06
N CYS A 42 -4.77 -22.48 11.02
CA CYS A 42 -5.55 -21.89 9.92
C CYS A 42 -5.37 -20.37 9.80
N GLY A 43 -5.15 -19.68 10.91
CA GLY A 43 -4.96 -18.24 10.94
C GLY A 43 -3.64 -17.77 10.30
N LEU A 44 -2.60 -18.60 10.30
CA LEU A 44 -1.34 -18.31 9.60
C LEU A 44 -1.54 -18.22 8.08
N ILE A 45 -2.40 -19.07 7.51
CA ILE A 45 -2.72 -19.05 6.07
C ILE A 45 -3.52 -17.78 5.73
N CYS A 46 -4.47 -17.41 6.60
CA CYS A 46 -5.21 -16.15 6.44
C CYS A 46 -4.28 -14.93 6.48
N LEU A 47 -3.23 -14.92 7.31
CA LEU A 47 -2.28 -13.82 7.39
C LEU A 47 -1.53 -13.58 6.07
N PHE A 48 -1.15 -14.64 5.36
CA PHE A 48 -0.49 -14.54 4.06
C PHE A 48 -1.45 -14.14 2.93
N THR A 49 -2.75 -14.40 3.11
CA THR A 49 -3.78 -14.03 2.14
C THR A 49 -4.24 -12.58 2.32
N ASP A 50 -4.22 -12.08 3.56
CA ASP A 50 -4.63 -10.73 3.94
C ASP A 50 -3.51 -9.70 3.77
N VAL A 51 -2.92 -9.69 2.57
CA VAL A 51 -1.91 -8.69 2.16
C VAL A 51 -2.55 -7.75 1.16
N GLU A 52 -2.83 -6.53 1.60
CA GLU A 52 -3.37 -5.52 0.71
C GLU A 52 -2.22 -4.70 0.12
N LYS A 53 -2.10 -4.78 -1.21
CA LYS A 53 -1.17 -3.95 -1.98
C LYS A 53 -1.88 -2.65 -2.33
N ARG A 54 -1.36 -1.55 -1.81
CA ARG A 54 -1.85 -0.21 -2.18
C ARG A 54 -0.70 0.66 -2.62
N CYS A 55 -0.98 1.51 -3.60
CA CYS A 55 -0.04 2.54 -3.97
C CYS A 55 0.08 3.57 -2.84
N VAL A 56 1.30 3.88 -2.38
CA VAL A 56 1.51 4.90 -1.32
C VAL A 56 1.21 6.32 -1.79
N ARG A 57 1.30 6.56 -3.11
CA ARG A 57 1.12 7.87 -3.73
C ARG A 57 -0.35 8.20 -3.99
N CYS A 58 -1.09 7.30 -4.65
CA CYS A 58 -2.50 7.54 -5.02
C CYS A 58 -3.53 6.75 -4.19
N GLY A 59 -3.09 5.80 -3.36
CA GLY A 59 -4.00 4.99 -2.53
C GLY A 59 -4.79 3.92 -3.28
N ALA A 60 -4.65 3.82 -4.61
CA ALA A 60 -5.30 2.79 -5.42
C ALA A 60 -4.83 1.39 -5.01
N ARG A 61 -5.76 0.42 -5.00
CA ARG A 61 -5.43 -1.01 -4.94
C ARG A 61 -4.86 -1.44 -6.30
N VAL A 62 -3.72 -2.12 -6.27
CA VAL A 62 -2.95 -2.54 -7.45
C VAL A 62 -2.50 -3.98 -7.31
#